data_AF-A0A414ZR47-F1
#
_entry.id   AF-A0A414ZR47-F1
#
_cell.length_a   1.000
_cell.length_b   1.000
_cell.length_c   1.000
_cell.angle_alpha   90.00
_cell.angle_beta   90.00
_cell.angle_gamma   90.00
#
_symmetry.space_group_name_H-M   'P 1'
#
loop_
_entity.id
_entity.type
_entity.pdbx_description
1 polymer ?
#
loop_
_entity_poly.entity_id
_entity_poly.type
_entity_poly.pdbx_seq_one_letter_code
_entity_poly.pdbx_strand_id
1 'polypeptide(L)'
;MEIQQKEILEKYCNNEMAKLKKMCNPMLNKIGGLYGMDIDDFYSIALGVLTDSVFRYDENNKCSFDCFLASNIKRKFKTEIRDRNRLKKIPQKNIESMNALIGEDGMEISEMIPSDFDTFEIAAQSMMGGTKIQRYLNQLSHMQRKIVALLSEGYKPMEIREYLHMSAKEYSNNIKAIQSYENTRILTQRY
;
A
#
# COMPACT_ATOMS: atom_id res chain seq x y z
N MET A 1 7.04 46.58 -6.87
CA MET A 1 7.12 45.10 -6.88
C MET A 1 6.92 44.50 -5.50
N GLU A 2 7.85 44.61 -4.54
CA GLU A 2 7.69 43.97 -3.21
C GLU A 2 6.48 44.47 -2.41
N ILE A 3 6.17 45.77 -2.44
CA ILE A 3 5.01 46.36 -1.75
C ILE A 3 3.69 45.80 -2.33
N GLN A 4 3.56 45.74 -3.66
CA GLN A 4 2.37 45.19 -4.33
C GLN A 4 2.19 43.68 -4.06
N GLN A 5 3.28 42.92 -3.97
CA GLN A 5 3.23 41.50 -3.62
C GLN A 5 2.70 41.29 -2.19
N LYS A 6 3.16 42.11 -1.24
CA LYS A 6 2.70 42.08 0.15
C LYS A 6 1.21 42.42 0.27
N GLU A 7 0.74 43.44 -0.45
CA GLU A 7 -0.68 43.82 -0.49
C GLU A 7 -1.57 42.69 -1.02
N ILE A 8 -1.11 41.98 -2.08
CA ILE A 8 -1.84 40.83 -2.62
C ILE A 8 -1.89 39.70 -1.57
N LEU A 9 -0.78 39.40 -0.90
CA LEU A 9 -0.76 38.38 0.15
C LEU A 9 -1.70 38.74 1.30
N GLU A 10 -1.63 39.96 1.83
CA GLU A 10 -2.52 40.43 2.91
C GLU A 10 -3.99 40.31 2.50
N LYS A 11 -4.34 40.72 1.27
CA LYS A 11 -5.72 40.60 0.75
C LYS A 11 -6.25 39.16 0.79
N TYR A 12 -5.41 38.17 0.54
CA TYR A 12 -5.81 36.77 0.50
C TYR A 12 -5.69 36.05 1.84
N CYS A 13 -4.77 36.47 2.70
CA CYS A 13 -4.49 35.86 3.99
C CYS A 13 -5.31 36.45 5.15
N ASN A 14 -5.81 37.68 5.01
CA ASN A 14 -6.61 38.33 6.04
C ASN A 14 -7.91 37.57 6.36
N ASN A 15 -8.40 37.78 7.59
CA ASN A 15 -9.62 37.16 8.11
C ASN A 15 -9.60 35.63 7.94
N GLU A 16 -8.56 34.99 8.50
CA GLU A 16 -8.36 33.54 8.44
C GLU A 16 -8.39 32.97 7.00
N MET A 17 -7.79 33.70 6.06
CA MET A 17 -7.74 33.36 4.64
C MET A 17 -9.12 33.29 3.97
N ALA A 18 -10.13 34.03 4.45
CA ALA A 18 -11.51 33.94 3.96
C ALA A 18 -11.63 34.04 2.43
N LYS A 19 -10.86 34.95 1.80
CA LYS A 19 -10.86 35.09 0.33
C LYS A 19 -10.29 33.84 -0.36
N LEU A 20 -9.15 33.33 0.12
CA LEU A 20 -8.52 32.13 -0.44
C LEU A 20 -9.41 30.90 -0.24
N LYS A 21 -9.99 30.72 0.94
CA LYS A 21 -10.95 29.64 1.25
C LYS A 21 -12.17 29.72 0.32
N LYS A 22 -12.76 30.90 0.13
CA LYS A 22 -13.88 31.12 -0.80
C LYS A 22 -13.55 30.70 -2.24
N MET A 23 -12.31 30.90 -2.68
CA MET A 23 -11.83 30.45 -3.99
C MET A 23 -11.67 28.91 -4.05
N CYS A 24 -11.20 28.29 -2.97
CA CYS A 24 -10.93 26.85 -2.90
C CYS A 24 -12.19 25.99 -2.73
N ASN A 25 -13.14 26.42 -1.90
CA ASN A 25 -14.37 25.68 -1.56
C ASN A 25 -15.12 25.07 -2.76
N PRO A 26 -15.42 25.81 -3.84
CA PRO A 26 -16.12 25.22 -4.99
C PRO A 26 -15.29 24.16 -5.72
N MET A 27 -13.95 24.20 -5.63
CA MET A 27 -13.08 23.17 -6.19
C MET A 27 -13.13 21.91 -5.33
N LEU A 28 -13.01 22.05 -4.00
CA LEU A 28 -13.05 20.95 -3.03
C LEU A 28 -14.40 20.24 -3.00
N ASN A 29 -15.50 21.00 -3.05
CA ASN A 29 -16.85 20.42 -3.11
C ASN A 29 -17.07 19.57 -4.37
N LYS A 30 -16.42 19.91 -5.49
CA LYS A 30 -16.48 19.11 -6.74
C LYS A 30 -15.66 17.83 -6.68
N ILE A 31 -14.61 17.81 -5.84
CA ILE A 31 -13.76 16.64 -5.66
C ILE A 31 -14.52 15.57 -4.87
N GLY A 32 -15.20 15.97 -3.80
CA GLY A 32 -15.96 15.07 -2.93
C GLY A 32 -15.09 14.09 -2.14
N GLY A 33 -15.64 13.47 -1.09
CA GLY A 33 -14.92 12.46 -0.30
C GLY A 33 -13.74 12.97 0.51
N LEU A 34 -13.65 14.29 0.73
CA LEU A 34 -12.69 14.93 1.62
C LEU A 34 -13.36 15.16 2.98
N TYR A 35 -12.72 14.72 4.07
CA TYR A 35 -13.18 14.99 5.43
C TYR A 35 -12.39 16.16 6.04
N GLY A 36 -12.88 16.78 7.13
CA GLY A 36 -12.37 18.06 7.65
C GLY A 36 -10.85 18.24 7.63
N MET A 37 -10.07 17.28 8.14
CA MET A 37 -8.60 17.35 8.13
C MET A 37 -8.01 17.36 6.72
N ASP A 38 -8.59 16.62 5.77
CA ASP A 38 -8.15 16.67 4.38
C ASP A 38 -8.36 18.06 3.78
N ILE A 39 -9.44 18.76 4.15
CA ILE A 39 -9.75 20.11 3.65
C ILE A 39 -8.69 21.12 4.08
N ASP A 40 -8.20 21.03 5.32
CA ASP A 40 -7.18 21.94 5.86
C ASP A 40 -5.82 21.78 5.15
N ASP A 41 -5.45 20.55 4.76
CA ASP A 41 -4.28 20.32 3.91
C ASP A 41 -4.39 21.05 2.57
N PHE A 42 -5.57 21.01 1.94
CA PHE A 42 -5.79 21.69 0.67
C PHE A 42 -5.72 23.22 0.81
N TYR A 43 -6.15 23.79 1.93
CA TYR A 43 -5.93 25.23 2.19
C TYR A 43 -4.44 25.56 2.36
N SER A 44 -3.68 24.70 3.02
CA SER A 44 -2.23 24.86 3.17
C SER A 44 -1.52 24.80 1.83
N ILE A 45 -1.93 23.87 0.95
CA ILE A 45 -1.46 23.80 -0.44
C ILE A 45 -1.83 25.07 -1.21
N ALA A 46 -3.07 25.56 -1.08
CA ALA A 46 -3.51 26.78 -1.74
C ALA A 46 -2.70 28.01 -1.29
N LEU A 47 -2.33 28.07 -0.02
CA LEU A 47 -1.49 29.14 0.52
C LEU A 47 -0.08 29.10 -0.09
N GLY A 48 0.53 27.93 -0.22
CA GLY A 48 1.82 27.77 -0.92
C GLY A 48 1.74 28.10 -2.42
N VAL A 49 0.60 27.82 -3.07
CA VAL A 49 0.37 28.22 -4.47
C VAL A 49 0.16 29.72 -4.59
N LEU A 50 -0.51 30.35 -3.62
CA LEU A 50 -0.66 31.80 -3.58
C LEU A 50 0.70 32.48 -3.53
N THR A 51 1.58 32.08 -2.63
CA THR A 51 2.92 32.68 -2.50
C THR A 51 3.71 32.55 -3.81
N ASP A 52 3.79 31.35 -4.39
CA ASP A 52 4.47 31.13 -5.68
C ASP A 52 3.82 31.92 -6.83
N SER A 53 2.48 32.03 -6.85
CA SER A 53 1.76 32.79 -7.88
C SER A 53 2.02 34.29 -7.78
N VAL A 54 2.14 34.84 -6.57
CA VAL A 54 2.48 36.25 -6.35
C VAL A 54 3.87 36.58 -6.92
N PHE A 55 4.84 35.67 -6.78
CA PHE A 55 6.18 35.88 -7.34
C PHE A 55 6.25 35.72 -8.86
N ARG A 56 5.41 34.86 -9.45
CA ARG A 56 5.47 34.53 -10.89
C ARG A 56 4.49 35.31 -11.76
N TYR A 57 3.57 36.06 -11.17
CA TYR A 57 2.57 36.79 -11.93
C TYR A 57 3.19 37.99 -12.65
N ASP A 58 2.97 38.04 -13.97
CA ASP A 58 3.33 39.17 -14.82
C ASP A 58 2.10 40.06 -15.00
N GLU A 59 2.23 41.37 -14.79
CA GLU A 59 1.14 42.34 -14.99
C GLU A 59 0.72 42.44 -16.47
N ASN A 60 1.60 42.08 -17.42
CA ASN A 60 1.28 42.00 -18.85
C ASN A 60 0.43 40.77 -19.22
N ASN A 61 0.11 39.92 -18.24
CA ASN A 61 -0.68 38.72 -18.46
C ASN A 61 -2.12 39.09 -18.86
N LYS A 62 -2.72 38.32 -19.78
CA LYS A 62 -4.04 38.63 -20.34
C LYS A 62 -5.22 38.37 -19.39
N CYS A 63 -4.94 37.81 -18.21
CA CYS A 63 -5.95 37.43 -17.23
C CYS A 63 -5.64 38.06 -15.87
N SER A 64 -6.67 38.29 -15.06
CA SER A 64 -6.49 38.84 -13.72
C SER A 64 -5.72 37.87 -12.81
N PHE A 65 -5.07 38.41 -11.79
CA PHE A 65 -4.39 37.61 -10.76
C PHE A 65 -5.32 36.57 -10.13
N ASP A 66 -6.57 36.93 -9.83
CA ASP A 66 -7.57 36.02 -9.28
C ASP A 66 -7.83 34.81 -10.22
N CYS A 67 -7.86 35.03 -11.54
CA CYS A 67 -8.02 33.97 -12.55
C CYS A 67 -6.75 33.11 -12.69
N PHE A 68 -5.58 33.74 -12.66
CA PHE A 68 -4.28 33.07 -12.71
C PHE A 68 -4.10 32.15 -11.49
N LEU A 69 -4.35 32.67 -10.29
CA LEU A 69 -4.29 31.95 -9.03
C LEU A 69 -5.27 30.77 -9.00
N ALA A 70 -6.54 31.01 -9.34
CA ALA A 70 -7.56 29.95 -9.38
C ALA A 70 -7.14 28.80 -10.31
N SER A 71 -6.53 29.11 -11.44
CA SER A 71 -6.01 28.12 -12.39
C SER A 71 -4.83 27.32 -11.82
N ASN A 72 -3.90 27.98 -11.11
CA ASN A 72 -2.78 27.33 -10.45
C ASN A 72 -3.24 26.39 -9.32
N ILE A 73 -4.15 26.87 -8.46
CA ILE A 73 -4.73 26.08 -7.35
C ILE A 73 -5.43 24.85 -7.91
N LYS A 74 -6.29 25.02 -8.91
CA LYS A 74 -7.02 23.90 -9.53
C LYS A 74 -6.07 22.82 -10.06
N ARG A 75 -4.97 23.22 -10.72
CA ARG A 75 -3.94 22.28 -11.19
C ARG A 75 -3.26 21.56 -10.04
N LYS A 76 -2.85 22.28 -9.00
CA LYS A 76 -2.16 21.71 -7.84
C LYS A 76 -3.06 20.74 -7.07
N PHE A 77 -4.33 21.08 -6.86
CA PHE A 77 -5.32 20.20 -6.23
C PHE A 77 -5.50 18.90 -7.02
N LYS A 78 -5.61 18.98 -8.36
CA LYS A 78 -5.71 17.79 -9.21
C LYS A 78 -4.49 16.87 -9.07
N THR A 79 -3.29 17.46 -9.01
CA THR A 79 -2.04 16.73 -8.78
C THR A 79 -2.04 16.03 -7.42
N GLU A 80 -2.43 16.76 -6.37
CA GLU A 80 -2.48 16.23 -5.01
C GLU A 80 -3.42 15.02 -4.89
N ILE A 81 -4.65 15.14 -5.40
CA ILE A 81 -5.63 14.03 -5.39
C ILE A 81 -5.10 12.82 -6.15
N ARG A 82 -4.52 13.06 -7.33
CA ARG A 82 -3.91 12.00 -8.12
C ARG A 82 -2.81 11.30 -7.32
N ASP A 83 -1.96 12.04 -6.62
CA ASP A 83 -0.82 11.50 -5.88
C ASP A 83 -1.27 10.76 -4.61
N ARG A 84 -2.25 11.29 -3.85
CA ARG A 84 -2.91 10.59 -2.73
C ARG A 84 -3.54 9.26 -3.16
N ASN A 85 -4.16 9.24 -4.34
CA ASN A 85 -4.77 8.03 -4.91
C ASN A 85 -3.76 7.10 -5.61
N ARG A 86 -2.51 7.54 -5.82
CA ARG A 86 -1.49 6.75 -6.55
C ARG A 86 -0.98 5.55 -5.75
N LEU A 87 -0.85 5.69 -4.43
CA LEU A 87 -0.46 4.59 -3.54
C LEU A 87 -1.56 3.53 -3.43
N LYS A 88 -2.82 3.94 -3.62
CA LYS A 88 -4.01 3.10 -3.59
C LYS A 88 -4.41 2.65 -4.99
N LYS A 89 -3.51 2.04 -5.76
CA LYS A 89 -3.83 1.41 -7.07
C LYS A 89 -4.78 0.19 -6.97
N ILE A 90 -5.62 0.16 -5.94
CA ILE A 90 -6.78 -0.69 -5.79
C ILE A 90 -7.97 0.29 -5.82
N PRO A 91 -8.97 0.12 -6.69
CA PRO A 91 -10.16 0.96 -6.67
C PRO A 91 -10.66 1.06 -5.22
N GLN A 92 -10.79 2.26 -4.66
CA GLN A 92 -11.15 2.44 -3.25
C GLN A 92 -12.46 1.72 -2.87
N LYS A 93 -13.30 1.41 -3.86
CA LYS A 93 -14.51 0.58 -3.73
C LYS A 93 -14.25 -0.88 -3.36
N ASN A 94 -13.01 -1.36 -3.43
CA ASN A 94 -12.62 -2.75 -3.18
C ASN A 94 -11.73 -2.90 -1.94
N ILE A 95 -11.60 -1.86 -1.10
CA ILE A 95 -10.80 -1.91 0.12
C ILE A 95 -11.76 -1.81 1.30
N GLU A 96 -11.85 -2.88 2.07
CA GLU A 96 -12.54 -2.86 3.35
C GLU A 96 -11.55 -2.55 4.49
N SER A 97 -12.07 -1.99 5.57
CA SER A 97 -11.29 -1.76 6.79
C SER A 97 -10.97 -3.11 7.42
N MET A 98 -9.74 -3.30 7.94
CA MET A 98 -9.42 -4.50 8.72
C MET A 98 -10.33 -4.69 9.94
N ASN A 99 -10.88 -3.59 10.45
CA ASN A 99 -11.80 -3.57 11.58
C ASN A 99 -13.27 -3.59 11.14
N ALA A 100 -13.56 -3.83 9.85
CA ALA A 100 -14.96 -4.02 9.45
C ALA A 100 -15.47 -5.33 10.05
N LEU A 101 -16.66 -5.27 10.65
CA LEU A 101 -17.33 -6.42 11.23
C LEU A 101 -18.04 -7.20 10.13
N ILE A 102 -17.80 -8.52 10.09
CA ILE A 102 -18.37 -9.43 9.10
C ILE A 102 -19.03 -10.63 9.80
N GLY A 103 -20.07 -11.18 9.16
CA GLY A 103 -20.84 -12.31 9.67
C GLY A 103 -21.87 -11.87 10.72
N GLU A 104 -22.75 -12.81 11.11
CA GLU A 104 -23.74 -12.56 12.17
C GLU A 104 -23.08 -12.37 13.55
N ASP A 105 -21.90 -12.96 13.70
CA ASP A 105 -21.10 -13.00 14.92
C ASP A 105 -20.37 -11.66 15.18
N GLY A 106 -20.29 -10.80 14.16
CA GLY A 106 -19.68 -9.48 14.25
C GLY A 106 -18.17 -9.49 14.46
N MET A 107 -17.45 -10.47 13.87
CA MET A 107 -16.00 -10.58 13.99
C MET A 107 -15.29 -9.61 13.01
N GLU A 108 -14.16 -9.03 13.41
CA GLU A 108 -13.36 -8.18 12.52
C GLU A 108 -12.69 -9.00 11.40
N ILE A 109 -12.57 -8.43 10.20
CA ILE A 109 -11.79 -9.03 9.09
C ILE A 109 -10.39 -9.43 9.55
N SER A 110 -9.76 -8.58 10.36
CA SER A 110 -8.40 -8.77 10.88
C SER A 110 -8.19 -10.13 11.56
N GLU A 111 -9.23 -10.65 12.22
CA GLU A 111 -9.19 -11.91 12.97
C GLU A 111 -9.42 -13.14 12.08
N MET A 112 -10.05 -12.95 10.92
CA MET A 112 -10.30 -14.04 9.95
C MET A 112 -9.14 -14.25 8.98
N ILE A 113 -8.24 -13.29 8.82
CA ILE A 113 -7.10 -13.40 7.91
C ILE A 113 -5.99 -14.21 8.60
N PRO A 114 -5.66 -15.42 8.11
CA PRO A 114 -4.55 -16.18 8.66
C PRO A 114 -3.23 -15.44 8.39
N SER A 115 -2.34 -15.43 9.39
CA SER A 115 -0.99 -14.92 9.21
C SER A 115 -0.23 -15.77 8.19
N ASP A 116 0.65 -15.12 7.41
CA ASP A 116 1.62 -15.79 6.56
C ASP A 116 2.81 -16.36 7.35
N PHE A 117 2.85 -16.10 8.66
CA PHE A 117 3.88 -16.55 9.59
C PHE A 117 3.45 -17.82 10.34
N ASP A 118 4.13 -18.93 10.04
CA ASP A 118 3.93 -20.20 10.75
C ASP A 118 4.86 -20.28 11.97
N THR A 119 4.30 -20.02 13.16
CA THR A 119 5.02 -20.08 14.43
C THR A 119 5.60 -21.47 14.73
N PHE A 120 4.91 -22.53 14.30
CA PHE A 120 5.35 -23.90 14.50
C PHE A 120 6.56 -24.23 13.63
N GLU A 121 6.55 -23.78 12.37
CA GLU A 121 7.70 -23.93 11.46
C GLU A 121 8.96 -23.30 12.05
N ILE A 122 8.84 -22.11 12.65
CA ILE A 122 9.97 -21.37 13.23
C ILE A 122 10.48 -22.03 14.51
N ALA A 123 9.58 -22.50 15.37
CA ALA A 123 9.95 -23.26 16.55
C ALA A 123 10.67 -24.56 16.17
N ALA A 124 10.18 -25.28 15.16
CA ALA A 124 10.80 -26.51 14.65
C ALA A 124 12.19 -26.25 14.03
N GLN A 125 12.36 -25.15 13.28
CA GLN A 125 13.67 -24.75 12.76
C GLN A 125 14.68 -24.46 13.87
N SER A 126 14.24 -23.87 14.99
CA SER A 126 15.09 -23.62 16.16
C SER A 126 15.53 -24.92 16.83
N MET A 127 14.62 -25.90 16.97
CA MET A 127 14.92 -27.21 17.56
C MET A 127 15.86 -28.07 16.70
N MET A 128 15.79 -27.94 15.37
CA MET A 128 16.62 -28.69 14.41
C MET A 128 17.95 -27.98 14.08
N GLY A 129 18.31 -26.94 14.85
CA GLY A 129 19.51 -26.12 14.68
C GLY A 129 20.79 -26.92 14.48
N GLY A 130 21.51 -26.65 13.40
CA GLY A 130 22.80 -27.26 13.07
C GLY A 130 22.73 -28.63 12.40
N THR A 131 21.54 -29.20 12.19
CA THR A 131 21.40 -30.52 11.55
C THR A 131 21.47 -30.44 10.01
N LYS A 132 21.84 -31.58 9.38
CA LYS A 132 21.74 -31.72 7.90
C LYS A 132 20.31 -31.54 7.39
N ILE A 133 19.33 -31.93 8.20
CA ILE A 133 17.90 -31.79 7.88
C ILE A 133 17.51 -30.30 7.85
N GLN A 134 17.95 -29.49 8.81
CA GLN A 134 17.71 -28.05 8.77
C GLN A 134 18.34 -27.40 7.54
N ARG A 135 19.59 -27.75 7.23
CA ARG A 135 20.28 -27.24 6.03
C ARG A 135 19.54 -27.61 4.74
N TYR A 136 19.00 -28.83 4.66
CA TYR A 136 18.16 -29.29 3.55
C TYR A 136 16.85 -28.49 3.46
N LEU A 137 16.10 -28.37 4.56
CA LEU A 137 14.82 -27.65 4.59
C LEU A 137 14.99 -26.16 4.24
N ASN A 138 16.12 -25.54 4.58
CA ASN A 138 16.43 -24.15 4.23
C ASN A 138 16.64 -23.94 2.72
N GLN A 139 16.92 -25.00 1.94
CA GLN A 139 17.03 -24.91 0.47
C GLN A 139 15.67 -25.06 -0.24
N LEU A 140 14.64 -25.50 0.49
CA LEU A 140 13.31 -25.72 -0.05
C LEU A 140 12.43 -24.47 0.09
N SER A 141 11.54 -24.26 -0.88
CA SER A 141 10.49 -23.25 -0.76
C SER A 141 9.48 -23.64 0.32
N HIS A 142 8.70 -22.67 0.81
CA HIS A 142 7.66 -22.91 1.81
C HIS A 142 6.67 -24.02 1.36
N MET A 143 6.26 -24.05 0.08
CA MET A 143 5.41 -25.13 -0.44
C MET A 143 6.10 -26.50 -0.48
N GLN A 144 7.37 -26.54 -0.83
CA GLN A 144 8.14 -27.78 -0.82
C GLN A 144 8.29 -28.33 0.60
N ARG A 145 8.51 -27.45 1.59
CA ARG A 145 8.55 -27.83 3.01
C ARG A 145 7.22 -28.39 3.49
N LYS A 146 6.09 -27.78 3.14
CA LYS A 146 4.75 -28.34 3.45
C LYS A 146 4.55 -29.73 2.85
N ILE A 147 4.97 -29.94 1.60
CA ILE A 147 4.91 -31.28 0.97
C ILE A 147 5.77 -32.28 1.76
N VAL A 148 7.01 -31.92 2.12
CA VAL A 148 7.90 -32.80 2.90
C VAL A 148 7.32 -33.13 4.28
N ALA A 149 6.71 -32.15 4.96
CA ALA A 149 6.06 -32.37 6.25
C ALA A 149 4.91 -33.39 6.14
N LEU A 150 3.99 -33.20 5.19
CA LEU A 150 2.88 -34.12 4.95
C LEU A 150 3.35 -35.52 4.53
N LEU A 151 4.42 -35.61 3.72
CA LEU A 151 5.03 -36.90 3.39
C LEU A 151 5.61 -37.59 4.64
N SER A 152 6.21 -36.84 5.56
CA SER A 152 6.75 -37.39 6.81
C SER A 152 5.65 -37.90 7.76
N GLU A 153 4.45 -37.32 7.67
CA GLU A 153 3.25 -37.75 8.38
C GLU A 153 2.53 -38.93 7.68
N GLY A 154 2.98 -39.34 6.50
CA GLY A 154 2.47 -40.51 5.77
C GLY A 154 1.36 -40.23 4.76
N TYR A 155 1.07 -38.96 4.46
CA TYR A 155 0.06 -38.60 3.45
C TYR A 155 0.47 -39.06 2.04
N LYS A 156 -0.52 -39.52 1.28
CA LYS A 156 -0.35 -39.96 -0.11
C LYS A 156 -0.35 -38.76 -1.07
N PRO A 157 0.25 -38.89 -2.26
CA PRO A 157 0.31 -37.81 -3.25
C PRO A 157 -1.05 -37.18 -3.61
N MET A 158 -2.12 -37.97 -3.64
CA MET A 158 -3.46 -37.47 -3.93
C MET A 158 -4.01 -36.61 -2.79
N GLU A 159 -3.83 -37.06 -1.55
CA GLU A 159 -4.28 -36.37 -0.34
C GLU A 159 -3.53 -35.04 -0.15
N ILE A 160 -2.20 -35.04 -0.39
CA ILE A 160 -1.39 -33.81 -0.33
C ILE A 160 -1.85 -32.79 -1.37
N ARG A 161 -2.17 -33.27 -2.58
CA ARG A 161 -2.64 -32.39 -3.66
C ARG A 161 -3.97 -31.73 -3.37
N GLU A 162 -4.88 -32.49 -2.77
CA GLU A 162 -6.19 -32.01 -2.35
C GLU A 162 -6.04 -31.00 -1.21
N TYR A 163 -5.27 -31.35 -0.18
CA TYR A 163 -5.04 -30.52 1.01
C TYR A 163 -4.34 -29.19 0.69
N LEU A 164 -3.36 -29.20 -0.22
CA LEU A 164 -2.64 -27.99 -0.62
C LEU A 164 -3.22 -27.33 -1.89
N HIS A 165 -4.39 -27.77 -2.36
CA HIS A 165 -5.08 -27.23 -3.53
C HIS A 165 -4.17 -27.09 -4.77
N MET A 166 -3.39 -28.13 -5.07
CA MET A 166 -2.41 -28.12 -6.16
C MET A 166 -2.72 -29.13 -7.26
N SER A 167 -2.44 -28.73 -8.49
CA SER A 167 -2.56 -29.61 -9.66
C SER A 167 -1.51 -30.74 -9.63
N ALA A 168 -1.75 -31.81 -10.40
CA ALA A 168 -0.78 -32.89 -10.56
C ALA A 168 0.58 -32.41 -11.08
N LYS A 169 0.56 -31.42 -11.98
CA LYS A 169 1.76 -30.83 -12.58
C LYS A 169 2.57 -30.05 -11.55
N GLU A 170 1.91 -29.22 -10.76
CA GLU A 170 2.56 -28.44 -9.69
C GLU A 170 3.17 -29.35 -8.63
N TYR A 171 2.43 -30.38 -8.19
CA TYR A 171 2.97 -31.37 -7.27
C TYR A 171 4.20 -32.08 -7.83
N SER A 172 4.14 -32.56 -9.09
CA SER A 172 5.27 -33.24 -9.73
C SER A 172 6.50 -32.33 -9.85
N ASN A 173 6.32 -31.06 -10.20
CA ASN A 173 7.41 -30.09 -10.27
C ASN A 173 8.05 -29.86 -8.89
N ASN A 174 7.24 -29.73 -7.84
CA ASN A 174 7.74 -29.58 -6.48
C ASN A 174 8.50 -30.84 -6.02
N ILE A 175 8.00 -32.04 -6.29
CA ILE A 175 8.69 -33.29 -5.95
C ILE A 175 10.04 -33.40 -6.65
N LYS A 176 10.13 -33.04 -7.94
CA LYS A 176 11.41 -33.03 -8.67
C LYS A 176 12.43 -32.08 -8.03
N ALA A 177 11.98 -30.91 -7.57
CA ALA A 177 12.85 -29.97 -6.87
C ALA A 177 13.25 -30.50 -5.50
N ILE A 178 12.32 -31.05 -4.71
CA ILE A 178 12.57 -31.66 -3.39
C ILE A 178 13.64 -32.77 -3.48
N GLN A 179 13.57 -33.58 -4.54
CA GLN A 179 14.45 -34.72 -4.79
C GLN A 179 15.69 -34.38 -5.62
N SER A 180 15.87 -33.11 -5.99
CA SER A 180 17.00 -32.70 -6.82
C SER A 180 18.32 -33.04 -6.12
N TYR A 181 19.35 -33.36 -6.89
CA TYR A 181 20.67 -33.65 -6.34
C TYR A 181 21.23 -32.46 -5.53
N GLU A 182 20.97 -31.24 -6.00
CA GLU A 182 21.38 -30.00 -5.33
C GLU A 182 20.86 -29.94 -3.88
N ASN A 183 19.61 -30.35 -3.67
CA ASN A 183 18.99 -30.36 -2.36
C ASN A 183 19.39 -31.62 -1.55
N THR A 184 19.29 -32.81 -2.14
CA THR A 184 19.46 -34.08 -1.41
C THR A 184 20.91 -34.40 -1.03
N ARG A 185 21.92 -33.85 -1.74
CA ARG A 185 23.34 -34.09 -1.44
C ARG A 185 23.74 -33.70 -0.01
N ILE A 186 23.10 -32.67 0.57
CA ILE A 186 23.40 -32.23 1.94
C ILE A 186 23.08 -33.34 2.96
N LEU A 187 22.07 -34.16 2.68
CA LEU A 187 21.66 -35.26 3.55
C LEU A 187 22.67 -36.41 3.53
N THR A 188 23.40 -36.59 2.42
CA THR A 188 24.28 -37.75 2.19
C THR A 188 25.77 -37.47 2.34
N GLN A 189 26.19 -36.21 2.50
CA GLN A 189 27.60 -35.86 2.73
C GLN A 189 28.11 -36.50 4.03
N ARG A 190 29.22 -37.25 4.00
CA ARG A 190 29.95 -37.67 5.20
C ARG A 190 30.83 -36.51 5.68
N TYR A 191 30.91 -36.32 7.01
CA TYR A 191 31.85 -35.38 7.63
C TYR A 191 33.27 -35.94 7.55
#